data_AF-A0A200RD08-F1
#
_entry.id   AF-A0A200RD08-F1
#
_cell.length_a   1.000
_cell.length_b   1.000
_cell.length_c   1.000
_cell.angle_alpha   90.00
_cell.angle_beta   90.00
_cell.angle_gamma   90.00
#
_symmetry.space_group_name_H-M   'P 1'
#
loop_
_entity.id
_entity.type
_entity.pdbx_description
1 polymer ?
#
loop_
_entity_poly.entity_id
_entity_poly.type
_entity_poly.pdbx_seq_one_letter_code
_entity_poly.pdbx_strand_id
1 'polypeptide(L)'
;MTTLAAAAREEGVWEICNEDGFVYKRRKRRGGQQEDDLEAAADHHPGADHQLRQQNKKKKTRLLMKLRDQYQREIHQWERLSNTLPEMDQERTQIQLLLNQKPSSFLMVDSALPKPLQMSDDFVCQKLLLDQLLLQAESQEAIIQDFSNLCDVAESMCKAEEECLRQSLINDLPIWASPRSILASLSDENLLL
;
A
#
# COMPACT_ATOMS: atom_id res chain seq x y z
N MET A 1 43.36 40.61 51.95
CA MET A 1 43.34 40.84 50.49
C MET A 1 43.15 39.47 49.84
N THR A 2 41.92 39.01 49.59
CA THR A 2 41.23 39.05 48.27
C THR A 2 42.11 38.45 47.16
N THR A 3 41.84 37.29 46.57
CA THR A 3 40.65 36.90 45.78
C THR A 3 40.70 35.37 45.59
N LEU A 4 39.66 34.66 46.02
CA LEU A 4 38.48 34.23 45.24
C LEU A 4 38.76 32.99 44.38
N ALA A 5 38.23 31.87 44.86
CA ALA A 5 37.99 30.67 44.09
C ALA A 5 37.25 31.02 42.79
N ALA A 6 37.85 30.66 41.66
CA ALA A 6 37.17 30.58 40.38
C ALA A 6 37.67 29.34 39.64
N ALA A 7 37.37 28.18 40.21
CA ALA A 7 37.09 26.99 39.40
C ALA A 7 35.80 27.26 38.63
N ALA A 8 35.86 28.20 37.69
CA ALA A 8 34.84 28.39 36.68
C ALA A 8 34.93 27.15 35.79
N ARG A 9 34.10 26.15 36.11
CA ARG A 9 33.63 25.20 35.11
C ARG A 9 33.07 26.06 33.99
N GLU A 10 33.86 26.30 32.95
CA GLU A 10 33.35 26.89 31.73
C GLU A 10 32.24 25.95 31.26
N GLU A 11 31.00 26.40 31.45
CA GLU A 11 29.83 25.82 30.82
C GLU A 11 30.17 25.69 29.34
N GLY A 12 30.42 24.45 28.90
CA GLY A 12 30.71 24.17 27.52
C GLY A 12 29.52 24.65 26.71
N VAL A 13 29.67 25.78 26.02
CA VAL A 13 28.61 26.36 25.19
C VAL A 13 28.22 25.30 24.17
N TRP A 14 27.01 24.75 24.31
CA TRP A 14 26.46 23.77 23.38
C TRP A 14 25.84 24.53 22.21
N GLU A 15 26.13 24.09 20.99
CA GLU A 15 25.45 24.57 19.80
C GLU A 15 24.42 23.54 19.34
N ILE A 16 23.28 24.03 18.85
CA ILE A 16 22.23 23.21 18.26
C ILE A 16 22.51 23.11 16.77
N CYS A 17 22.69 21.90 16.27
CA CYS A 17 22.91 21.62 14.86
C CYS A 17 21.71 20.87 14.28
N ASN A 18 21.35 21.20 13.03
CA ASN A 18 20.33 20.51 12.28
C ASN A 18 20.96 19.92 11.02
N GLU A 19 21.04 18.59 10.97
CA GLU A 19 21.53 17.84 9.82
C GLU A 19 20.40 16.91 9.35
N ASP A 20 19.93 17.13 8.13
CA ASP A 20 18.87 16.33 7.49
C ASP A 20 17.57 16.17 8.31
N GLY A 21 17.20 17.20 9.09
CA GLY A 21 15.98 17.21 9.89
C GLY A 21 16.12 16.62 11.29
N PHE A 22 17.32 16.12 11.65
CA PHE A 22 17.66 15.72 13.01
C PHE A 22 18.36 16.85 13.74
N VAL A 23 17.77 17.26 14.86
CA VAL A 23 18.30 18.34 15.71
C VAL A 23 19.02 17.73 16.91
N TYR A 24 20.32 17.99 17.04
CA TYR A 24 21.12 17.51 18.16
C TYR A 24 22.01 18.61 18.76
N LYS A 25 22.41 18.43 20.01
CA LYS A 25 23.30 19.34 20.73
C LYS A 25 24.74 18.82 20.62
N ARG A 26 25.67 19.66 20.18
CA ARG A 26 27.11 19.33 20.18
C ARG A 26 27.94 20.41 20.87
N ARG A 27 29.08 20.00 21.42
CA ARG A 27 29.94 20.92 22.19
C ARG A 27 30.66 21.86 21.22
N LYS A 28 30.52 23.17 21.38
CA LYS A 28 31.18 24.17 20.53
C LYS A 28 32.69 24.03 20.66
N ARG A 29 33.38 23.68 19.56
CA ARG A 29 34.85 23.64 19.52
C ARG A 29 35.36 25.08 19.55
N ARG A 30 36.25 25.41 20.48
CA ARG A 30 36.87 26.74 20.53
C ARG A 30 37.70 26.90 19.26
N GLY A 31 37.37 27.89 18.43
CA GLY A 31 38.12 28.21 17.23
C GLY A 31 39.56 28.51 17.60
N GLY A 32 40.50 27.74 17.05
CA GLY A 32 41.93 27.88 17.31
C GLY A 32 42.76 26.60 17.14
N GLN A 33 42.14 25.41 17.13
CA GLN A 33 42.81 24.15 16.79
C GLN A 33 42.04 23.46 15.66
N GLN A 34 42.15 24.10 14.50
CA GLN A 34 41.76 23.59 13.21
C GLN A 34 43.09 23.59 12.46
N GLU A 35 43.90 22.55 12.61
CA GLU A 35 44.33 21.80 11.42
C GLU A 35 44.83 20.36 11.71
N ASP A 36 45.25 19.99 12.93
CA ASP A 36 45.96 18.70 13.11
C ASP A 36 45.09 17.46 13.47
N ASP A 37 43.86 17.64 13.97
CA ASP A 37 43.00 16.49 14.35
C ASP A 37 42.05 16.03 13.22
N LEU A 38 42.14 16.63 12.03
CA LEU A 38 41.33 16.25 10.87
C LEU A 38 41.96 15.15 10.01
N GLU A 39 43.26 14.83 10.17
CA GLU A 39 43.92 13.81 9.35
C GLU A 39 43.67 12.37 9.83
N ALA A 40 43.44 12.14 11.12
CA ALA A 40 43.29 10.77 11.65
C ALA A 40 41.93 10.10 11.35
N ALA A 41 40.94 10.84 10.86
CA ALA A 41 39.62 10.32 10.48
C ALA A 41 39.32 10.43 8.96
N ALA A 42 40.30 10.86 8.16
CA ALA A 42 40.13 11.18 6.75
C ALA A 42 40.51 10.04 5.78
N ASP A 43 40.55 8.78 6.23
CA ASP A 43 40.84 7.63 5.34
C ASP A 43 39.58 7.05 4.65
N HIS A 44 38.49 7.81 4.60
CA HIS A 44 37.35 7.53 3.73
C HIS A 44 37.32 8.57 2.62
N HIS A 45 37.72 8.18 1.40
CA HIS A 45 37.71 9.01 0.19
C HIS A 45 36.35 9.73 0.00
N PRO A 46 36.22 11.03 0.34
CA PRO A 46 34.94 11.72 0.35
C PRO A 46 34.37 11.96 -1.06
N GLY A 47 35.24 11.91 -2.09
CA GLY A 47 34.86 12.10 -3.50
C GLY A 47 34.08 10.93 -4.10
N ALA A 48 34.45 9.69 -3.76
CA ALA A 48 33.78 8.48 -4.27
C ALA A 48 32.37 8.34 -3.68
N ASP A 49 32.23 8.63 -2.38
CA ASP A 49 30.95 8.62 -1.68
C ASP A 49 30.00 9.72 -2.17
N HIS A 50 30.50 10.91 -2.46
CA HIS A 50 29.67 12.00 -3.00
C HIS A 50 29.13 11.68 -4.40
N GLN A 51 29.95 11.08 -5.27
CA GLN A 51 29.53 10.69 -6.62
C GLN A 51 28.52 9.53 -6.61
N LEU A 52 28.74 8.52 -5.77
CA LEU A 52 27.79 7.41 -5.56
C LEU A 52 26.45 7.92 -5.01
N ARG A 53 26.48 8.83 -4.03
CA ARG A 53 25.28 9.48 -3.46
C ARG A 53 24.51 10.28 -4.52
N GLN A 54 25.20 11.05 -5.38
CA GLN A 54 24.52 11.75 -6.48
C GLN A 54 23.92 10.79 -7.51
N GLN A 55 24.61 9.70 -7.83
CA GLN A 55 24.08 8.68 -8.74
C GLN A 55 22.82 8.02 -8.17
N ASN A 56 22.82 7.69 -6.88
CA ASN A 56 21.66 7.13 -6.19
C ASN A 56 20.49 8.11 -6.11
N LYS A 57 20.75 9.39 -5.84
CA LYS A 57 19.71 10.45 -5.91
C LYS A 57 19.10 10.52 -7.31
N LYS A 58 19.91 10.52 -8.37
CA LYS A 58 19.44 10.52 -9.77
C LYS A 58 18.61 9.28 -10.12
N LYS A 59 19.00 8.09 -9.63
CA LYS A 59 18.23 6.86 -9.83
C LYS A 59 16.87 6.93 -9.11
N LYS A 60 16.87 7.37 -7.85
CA LYS A 60 15.65 7.55 -7.04
C LYS A 60 14.69 8.53 -7.69
N THR A 61 15.16 9.70 -8.14
CA THR A 61 14.30 10.69 -8.80
C THR A 61 13.72 10.15 -10.09
N ARG A 62 14.49 9.43 -10.92
CA ARG A 62 13.97 8.79 -12.14
C ARG A 62 12.89 7.76 -11.83
N LEU A 63 13.06 6.94 -10.81
CA LEU A 63 12.06 5.95 -10.41
C LEU A 63 10.77 6.64 -9.93
N LEU A 64 10.90 7.65 -9.07
CA LEU A 64 9.76 8.42 -8.57
C LEU A 64 9.01 9.14 -9.69
N MET A 65 9.73 9.69 -10.68
CA MET A 65 9.10 10.31 -11.86
C MET A 65 8.31 9.28 -12.68
N LYS A 66 8.88 8.09 -12.93
CA LYS A 66 8.16 7.01 -13.64
C LYS A 66 6.90 6.58 -12.88
N LEU A 67 7.00 6.47 -11.56
CA LEU A 67 5.89 6.08 -10.71
C LEU A 67 4.78 7.14 -10.71
N ARG A 68 5.16 8.43 -10.61
CA ARG A 68 4.23 9.55 -10.78
C ARG A 68 3.53 9.47 -12.14
N ASP A 69 4.27 9.29 -13.22
CA ASP A 69 3.71 9.26 -14.57
C ASP A 69 2.77 8.05 -14.76
N GLN A 70 3.08 6.91 -14.11
CA GLN A 70 2.20 5.75 -14.07
C GLN A 70 0.88 6.06 -13.36
N TYR A 71 0.94 6.56 -12.12
CA TYR A 71 -0.26 6.92 -11.38
C TYR A 71 -1.07 8.01 -12.08
N GLN A 72 -0.42 8.98 -12.70
CA GLN A 72 -1.12 9.97 -13.52
C GLN A 72 -1.88 9.30 -14.66
N ARG A 73 -1.26 8.41 -15.43
CA ARG A 73 -1.97 7.68 -16.51
C ARG A 73 -3.17 6.90 -15.97
N GLU A 74 -2.99 6.23 -14.83
CA GLU A 74 -4.03 5.46 -14.20
C GLU A 74 -5.20 6.35 -13.77
N ILE A 75 -4.93 7.48 -13.12
CA ILE A 75 -5.94 8.48 -12.75
C ILE A 75 -6.72 8.96 -13.98
N HIS A 76 -6.04 9.33 -15.07
CA HIS A 76 -6.74 9.75 -16.29
C HIS A 76 -7.59 8.63 -16.90
N GLN A 77 -7.19 7.37 -16.75
CA GLN A 77 -7.99 6.23 -17.19
C GLN A 77 -9.23 6.06 -16.30
N TRP A 78 -9.07 6.14 -14.98
CA TRP A 78 -10.17 6.10 -14.02
C TRP A 78 -11.16 7.25 -14.24
N GLU A 79 -10.68 8.47 -14.48
CA GLU A 79 -11.51 9.63 -14.81
C GLU A 79 -12.30 9.40 -16.11
N ARG A 80 -11.65 8.87 -17.16
CA ARG A 80 -12.33 8.57 -18.42
C ARG A 80 -13.44 7.54 -18.23
N LEU A 81 -13.16 6.45 -17.52
CA LEU A 81 -14.15 5.40 -17.26
C LEU A 81 -15.30 5.94 -16.39
N SER A 82 -14.97 6.74 -15.38
CA SER A 82 -15.95 7.39 -14.52
C SER A 82 -16.86 8.36 -15.27
N ASN A 83 -16.37 8.99 -16.34
CA ASN A 83 -17.16 9.88 -17.19
C ASN A 83 -18.01 9.11 -18.22
N THR A 84 -17.57 7.94 -18.68
CA THR A 84 -18.36 7.10 -19.60
C THR A 84 -19.53 6.38 -18.93
N LEU A 85 -19.41 6.04 -17.64
CA LEU A 85 -20.48 5.39 -16.88
C LEU A 85 -21.79 6.21 -16.84
N PRO A 86 -21.80 7.50 -16.48
CA PRO A 86 -23.02 8.30 -16.46
C PRO A 86 -23.60 8.53 -17.87
N GLU A 87 -22.75 8.57 -18.92
CA GLU A 87 -23.23 8.61 -20.31
C GLU A 87 -24.03 7.34 -20.65
N MET A 88 -23.52 6.17 -20.29
CA MET A 88 -24.23 4.90 -20.47
C MET A 88 -25.53 4.81 -19.65
N ASP A 89 -25.52 5.29 -18.40
CA ASP A 89 -26.72 5.34 -17.56
C ASP A 89 -27.77 6.33 -18.12
N GLN A 90 -27.33 7.44 -18.70
CA GLN A 90 -28.20 8.41 -19.36
C GLN A 90 -28.81 7.85 -20.65
N GLU A 91 -28.04 7.11 -21.45
CA GLU A 91 -28.56 6.39 -22.62
C GLU A 91 -29.56 5.31 -22.22
N ARG A 92 -29.28 4.55 -21.16
CA ARG A 92 -30.18 3.51 -20.63
C ARG A 92 -31.52 4.11 -20.16
N THR A 93 -31.47 5.23 -19.44
CA THR A 93 -32.66 5.93 -18.97
C THR A 93 -33.46 6.56 -20.12
N GLN A 94 -32.80 7.10 -21.16
CA GLN A 94 -33.48 7.58 -22.36
C GLN A 94 -34.19 6.45 -23.14
N ILE A 95 -33.54 5.30 -23.32
CA ILE A 95 -34.14 4.13 -23.96
C ILE A 95 -35.37 3.65 -23.17
N GLN A 96 -35.29 3.65 -21.84
CA GLN A 96 -36.40 3.25 -20.98
C GLN A 96 -37.58 4.23 -21.02
N LEU A 97 -37.31 5.54 -21.15
CA LEU A 97 -38.35 6.57 -21.36
C LEU A 97 -39.02 6.45 -22.73
N LEU A 98 -38.27 6.14 -23.79
CA LEU A 98 -38.81 5.90 -25.13
C LEU A 98 -39.73 4.68 -25.19
N LEU A 99 -39.37 3.60 -24.48
CA LEU A 99 -40.22 2.41 -24.33
C LEU A 99 -41.53 2.71 -23.58
N ASN A 100 -41.46 3.52 -22.53
CA ASN A 100 -42.64 3.89 -21.73
C ASN A 100 -43.54 4.96 -22.38
N GLN A 101 -43.07 5.69 -23.40
CA GLN A 101 -43.84 6.74 -24.09
C GLN A 101 -44.61 6.27 -25.33
N LYS A 102 -44.58 4.97 -25.69
CA LYS A 102 -45.44 4.46 -26.77
C LYS A 102 -46.89 4.53 -26.28
N PRO A 103 -47.76 5.39 -26.85
CA PRO A 103 -49.10 5.53 -26.35
C PRO A 103 -49.88 4.26 -26.66
N SER A 104 -50.42 3.64 -25.60
CA SER A 104 -51.49 2.65 -25.67
C SER A 104 -52.76 3.34 -26.20
N SER A 105 -52.78 3.66 -27.49
CA SER A 105 -53.97 4.16 -28.19
C SER A 105 -54.69 3.00 -28.86
N PHE A 106 -55.31 2.08 -28.10
CA PHE A 106 -56.29 1.17 -28.69
C PHE A 106 -57.18 0.52 -27.64
N LEU A 107 -58.08 1.29 -27.00
CA LEU A 107 -59.27 0.71 -26.36
C LEU A 107 -60.47 1.63 -26.56
N MET A 108 -61.07 1.55 -27.76
CA MET A 108 -62.52 1.57 -27.99
C MET A 108 -62.78 1.08 -29.40
N VAL A 109 -63.17 -0.18 -29.56
CA VAL A 109 -64.23 -0.64 -30.48
C VAL A 109 -64.58 -2.07 -30.06
N ASP A 110 -65.87 -2.27 -29.80
CA ASP A 110 -66.53 -3.54 -29.52
C ASP A 110 -66.37 -4.57 -30.65
N SER A 111 -66.55 -5.84 -30.25
CA SER A 111 -67.15 -6.95 -31.01
C SER A 111 -66.23 -8.02 -31.62
N ALA A 112 -66.40 -9.21 -31.03
CA ALA A 112 -66.38 -10.56 -31.60
C ALA A 112 -65.06 -11.26 -32.02
N LEU A 113 -64.76 -12.31 -31.22
CA LEU A 113 -64.16 -13.63 -31.55
C LEU A 113 -62.64 -13.73 -31.81
N PRO A 114 -61.93 -14.73 -31.23
CA PRO A 114 -60.48 -14.70 -31.11
C PRO A 114 -59.76 -15.18 -32.37
N LYS A 115 -58.68 -14.48 -32.73
CA LYS A 115 -57.68 -14.90 -33.71
C LYS A 115 -56.29 -14.83 -33.07
N PRO A 116 -55.32 -15.58 -33.62
CA PRO A 116 -54.38 -16.40 -32.87
C PRO A 116 -53.41 -15.54 -32.06
N LEU A 117 -53.00 -16.09 -30.91
CA LEU A 117 -51.95 -15.59 -30.02
C LEU A 117 -50.84 -14.86 -30.80
N GLN A 118 -50.93 -13.54 -30.86
CA GLN A 118 -49.75 -12.70 -30.99
C GLN A 118 -48.98 -12.92 -29.70
N MET A 119 -47.94 -13.76 -29.77
CA MET A 119 -46.90 -13.79 -28.75
C MET A 119 -46.43 -12.35 -28.61
N SER A 120 -46.81 -11.74 -27.49
CA SER A 120 -46.61 -10.33 -27.20
C SER A 120 -45.13 -9.99 -27.39
N ASP A 121 -44.84 -8.90 -28.10
CA ASP A 121 -43.49 -8.31 -28.20
C ASP A 121 -42.84 -8.16 -26.80
N ASP A 122 -43.67 -8.01 -25.76
CA ASP A 122 -43.27 -7.96 -24.35
C ASP A 122 -42.59 -9.25 -23.86
N PHE A 123 -43.00 -10.43 -24.33
CA PHE A 123 -42.42 -11.70 -23.90
C PHE A 123 -41.01 -11.92 -24.47
N VAL A 124 -40.80 -11.48 -25.72
CA VAL A 124 -39.48 -11.51 -26.37
C VAL A 124 -38.54 -10.50 -25.70
N CYS A 125 -39.02 -9.30 -25.39
CA CYS A 125 -38.28 -8.28 -24.64
C CYS A 125 -37.93 -8.74 -23.21
N GLN A 126 -38.86 -9.37 -22.49
CA GLN A 126 -38.59 -9.91 -21.15
C GLN A 126 -37.56 -11.03 -21.17
N LYS A 127 -37.61 -11.92 -22.18
CA LYS A 127 -36.63 -12.99 -22.31
C LYS A 127 -35.22 -12.44 -22.57
N LEU A 128 -35.08 -11.47 -23.47
CA LEU A 128 -33.79 -10.82 -23.74
C LEU A 128 -33.25 -10.09 -22.50
N LEU A 129 -34.13 -9.45 -21.73
CA LEU A 129 -33.74 -8.82 -20.46
C LEU A 129 -33.28 -9.84 -19.42
N LEU A 130 -33.97 -10.98 -19.30
CA LEU A 130 -33.56 -12.07 -18.40
C LEU A 130 -32.22 -12.67 -18.81
N ASP A 131 -32.02 -12.93 -20.12
CA ASP A 131 -30.76 -13.44 -20.65
C ASP A 131 -29.62 -12.45 -20.38
N GLN A 132 -29.87 -11.14 -20.51
CA GLN A 132 -28.88 -10.10 -20.19
C GLN A 132 -28.56 -10.04 -18.68
N LEU A 133 -29.58 -10.13 -17.81
CA LEU A 133 -29.39 -10.15 -16.36
C LEU A 133 -28.64 -11.40 -15.90
N LEU A 134 -28.92 -12.54 -16.53
CA LEU A 134 -28.23 -13.80 -16.26
C LEU A 134 -26.76 -13.71 -16.68
N LEU A 135 -26.47 -13.19 -17.88
CA LEU A 135 -25.10 -12.95 -18.32
C LEU A 135 -24.34 -12.00 -17.38
N GLN A 136 -25.03 -10.97 -16.88
CA GLN A 136 -24.44 -10.05 -15.90
C GLN A 136 -24.14 -10.77 -14.58
N ALA A 137 -25.05 -11.61 -14.08
CA ALA A 137 -24.85 -12.38 -12.86
C ALA A 137 -23.67 -13.37 -13.00
N GLU A 138 -23.58 -14.09 -14.12
CA GLU A 138 -22.45 -15.00 -14.42
C GLU A 138 -21.11 -14.25 -14.47
N SER A 139 -21.09 -13.05 -15.06
CA SER A 139 -19.88 -12.21 -15.07
C SER A 139 -19.46 -11.75 -13.68
N GLN A 140 -20.43 -11.42 -12.81
CA GLN A 140 -20.17 -11.02 -11.44
C GLN A 140 -19.70 -12.20 -10.59
N GLU A 141 -20.24 -13.40 -10.82
CA GLU A 141 -19.79 -14.63 -10.17
C GLU A 141 -18.32 -14.91 -10.47
N ALA A 142 -17.89 -14.78 -11.74
CA ALA A 142 -16.49 -14.96 -12.12
C ALA A 142 -15.57 -13.98 -11.36
N ILE A 143 -15.96 -12.71 -11.27
CA ILE A 143 -15.21 -11.69 -10.52
C ILE A 143 -15.14 -12.04 -9.03
N ILE A 144 -16.26 -12.42 -8.42
CA ILE A 144 -16.31 -12.81 -7.00
C ILE A 144 -15.40 -14.02 -6.76
N GLN A 145 -15.43 -15.01 -7.66
CA GLN A 145 -14.58 -16.18 -7.56
C GLN A 145 -13.09 -15.81 -7.66
N ASP A 146 -12.71 -14.90 -8.56
CA ASP A 146 -11.34 -14.40 -8.67
C ASP A 146 -10.88 -13.71 -7.37
N PHE A 147 -11.73 -12.86 -6.78
CA PHE A 147 -11.42 -12.24 -5.48
C PHE A 147 -11.33 -13.26 -4.34
N SER A 148 -12.21 -14.27 -4.31
CA SER A 148 -12.14 -15.35 -3.32
C SER A 148 -10.82 -16.11 -3.44
N ASN A 149 -10.42 -16.47 -4.66
CA ASN A 149 -9.16 -17.17 -4.90
C ASN A 149 -7.96 -16.32 -4.44
N LEU A 150 -7.98 -15.01 -4.68
CA LEU A 150 -6.92 -14.11 -4.22
C LEU A 150 -6.85 -14.04 -2.70
N CYS A 151 -8.01 -13.99 -2.02
CA CYS A 151 -8.09 -14.05 -0.57
C CYS A 151 -7.53 -15.37 -0.02
N ASP A 152 -7.87 -16.50 -0.62
CA ASP A 152 -7.37 -17.82 -0.23
C ASP A 152 -5.84 -17.90 -0.36
N VAL A 153 -5.29 -17.38 -1.47
CA VAL A 153 -3.84 -17.30 -1.68
C VAL A 153 -3.19 -16.41 -0.61
N ALA A 154 -3.73 -15.22 -0.35
CA ALA A 154 -3.21 -14.32 0.67
C ALA A 154 -3.24 -14.96 2.07
N GLU A 155 -4.34 -15.62 2.43
CA GLU A 155 -4.46 -16.33 3.71
C GLU A 155 -3.47 -17.47 3.82
N SER A 156 -3.22 -18.22 2.72
CA SER A 156 -2.22 -19.28 2.70
C SER A 156 -0.79 -18.76 2.90
N MET A 157 -0.46 -17.60 2.32
CA MET A 157 0.84 -16.95 2.51
C MET A 157 1.03 -16.49 3.94
N CYS A 158 0.02 -15.82 4.52
CA CYS A 158 0.07 -15.38 5.91
C CYS A 158 0.21 -16.55 6.88
N LYS A 159 -0.54 -17.65 6.66
CA LYS A 159 -0.42 -18.87 7.48
C LYS A 159 0.98 -19.48 7.37
N ALA A 160 1.54 -19.58 6.16
CA ALA A 160 2.87 -20.12 5.95
C ALA A 160 3.96 -19.28 6.64
N GLU A 161 3.86 -17.95 6.59
CA GLU A 161 4.76 -17.05 7.29
C GLU A 161 4.62 -17.17 8.82
N GLU A 162 3.39 -17.20 9.33
CA GLU A 162 3.12 -17.40 10.76
C GLU A 162 3.67 -18.74 11.27
N GLU A 163 3.49 -19.82 10.51
CA GLU A 163 4.04 -21.14 10.84
C GLU A 163 5.57 -21.15 10.81
N CYS A 164 6.19 -20.49 9.83
CA CYS A 164 7.65 -20.34 9.76
C CYS A 164 8.19 -19.60 10.99
N LEU A 165 7.55 -18.49 11.37
CA LEU A 165 7.89 -17.74 12.57
C LEU A 165 7.67 -18.56 13.84
N ARG A 166 6.57 -19.30 13.95
CA ARG A 166 6.34 -20.22 15.07
C ARG A 166 7.44 -21.26 15.18
N GLN A 167 7.84 -21.87 14.06
CA GLN A 167 8.89 -22.88 14.05
C GLN A 167 10.24 -22.29 14.48
N SER A 168 10.61 -21.09 14.00
CA SER A 168 11.84 -20.44 14.44
C SER A 168 11.79 -20.06 15.92
N LEU A 169 10.70 -19.46 16.39
CA LEU A 169 10.54 -19.09 17.80
C LEU A 169 10.55 -20.29 18.75
N ILE A 170 9.96 -21.43 18.35
CA ILE A 170 9.89 -22.62 19.18
C ILE A 170 11.21 -23.39 19.16
N ASN A 171 11.87 -23.50 18.00
CA ASN A 171 13.07 -24.32 17.85
C ASN A 171 14.38 -23.57 18.13
N ASP A 172 14.44 -22.27 17.83
CA ASP A 172 15.69 -21.50 17.92
C ASP A 172 15.87 -20.79 19.27
N LEU A 173 14.81 -20.60 20.05
CA LEU A 173 14.95 -20.01 21.39
C LEU A 173 15.19 -21.09 22.45
N PRO A 174 16.38 -21.11 23.08
CA PRO A 174 16.73 -22.11 24.11
C PRO A 174 15.84 -22.02 25.36
N ILE A 175 15.08 -20.94 25.54
CA ILE A 175 14.13 -20.79 26.66
C ILE A 175 12.95 -21.78 26.56
N TRP A 176 12.66 -22.29 25.36
CA TRP A 176 11.62 -23.30 25.12
C TRP A 176 12.16 -24.73 25.15
N ALA A 177 13.48 -24.91 25.37
CA ALA A 177 14.05 -26.23 25.59
C ALA A 177 13.56 -26.84 26.91
N SER A 178 13.69 -28.17 27.04
CA SER A 178 13.32 -28.86 28.29
C SER A 178 14.02 -28.21 29.48
N PRO A 179 13.32 -27.88 30.59
CA PRO A 179 13.91 -27.21 31.75
C PRO A 179 15.20 -27.88 32.26
N ARG A 180 15.30 -29.21 32.10
CA ARG A 180 16.49 -29.98 32.47
C ARG A 180 17.69 -29.69 31.56
N SER A 181 17.47 -29.45 30.28
CA SER A 181 18.52 -29.08 29.32
C SER A 181 19.06 -27.68 29.60
N ILE A 182 18.19 -26.74 29.93
CA ILE A 182 18.56 -25.36 30.27
C ILE A 182 19.39 -25.36 31.57
N LEU A 183 18.95 -26.10 32.59
CA LEU A 183 19.69 -26.24 33.84
C LEU A 183 21.05 -26.89 33.66
N ALA A 184 21.16 -27.92 32.80
CA ALA A 184 22.43 -28.58 32.49
C ALA A 184 23.43 -27.61 31.83
N SER A 185 22.99 -26.82 30.84
CA SER A 185 23.84 -25.81 30.18
C SER A 185 24.31 -24.69 31.11
N LEU A 186 23.51 -24.32 32.11
CA LEU A 186 23.89 -23.32 33.12
C LEU A 186 24.80 -23.89 34.22
N SER A 187 24.73 -25.20 34.47
CA SER A 187 25.58 -25.87 35.46
C SER A 187 26.98 -26.21 34.95
N ASP A 188 27.17 -26.36 33.63
CA ASP A 188 28.47 -26.70 33.04
C ASP A 188 29.49 -25.55 33.07
N GLU A 189 29.06 -24.30 33.28
CA GLU A 189 29.97 -23.14 33.43
C GLU A 189 30.50 -22.94 34.86
N ASN A 190 30.07 -23.76 35.84
CA ASN A 190 30.48 -23.63 37.25
C ASN A 190 31.51 -24.68 37.73
N LEU A 191 32.15 -25.41 36.81
CA LEU A 191 33.18 -26.43 37.13
C LEU A 191 34.61 -26.04 36.72
N LEU A 192 34.89 -24.74 36.58
CA LEU A 192 36.26 -24.20 36.42
C LEU A 192 36.53 -23.11 37.46
N LEU A 193 36.61 -23.50 38.74
CA LEU A 193 37.36 -22.80 39.78
C LEU A 193 37.89 -23.81 40.80
#